data_AF-A0A845WPY4-F1
#
_entry.id   AF-A0A845WPY4-F1
#
_cell.length_a   1.000
_cell.length_b   1.000
_cell.length_c   1.000
_cell.angle_alpha   90.00
_cell.angle_beta   90.00
_cell.angle_gamma   90.00
#
_symmetry.space_group_name_H-M   'P 1'
#
loop_
_entity.id
_entity.type
_entity.pdbx_description
1 polymer ?
#
loop_
_entity_poly.entity_id
_entity_poly.type
_entity_poly.pdbx_seq_one_letter_code
_entity_poly.pdbx_strand_id
1 'polypeptide(L)' 'MINPANFPEGRPVIDRMVTPNEAAKALGVTTRTLRNWEAAGKIKATKNKKGRKIYDLDSVVYED' A
#
# COMPACT_ATOMS: atom_id res chain seq x y z
N MET A 1 11.19 3.85 -6.78
CA MET A 1 11.89 2.59 -6.43
C MET A 1 11.32 2.08 -5.11
N ILE A 2 10.69 0.90 -5.11
CA ILE A 2 10.17 0.25 -3.90
C ILE A 2 11.37 -0.29 -3.13
N ASN A 3 11.58 0.12 -1.87
CA ASN A 3 12.68 -0.42 -1.06
C ASN A 3 12.27 -1.76 -0.45
N PRO A 4 12.88 -2.89 -0.85
CA PRO A 4 12.51 -4.20 -0.34
C PRO A 4 12.82 -4.39 1.16
N ALA A 5 13.71 -3.58 1.75
CA ALA A 5 14.04 -3.66 3.17
C ALA A 5 12.92 -3.16 4.11
N ASN A 6 11.88 -2.51 3.57
CA ASN A 6 10.74 -2.02 4.35
C ASN A 6 9.60 -3.04 4.50
N PHE A 7 9.70 -4.21 3.85
CA PHE A 7 8.68 -5.26 4.00
C PHE A 7 8.88 -6.01 5.33
N PRO A 8 7.80 -6.25 6.09
CA PRO A 8 7.88 -7.15 7.24
C PRO A 8 8.21 -8.56 6.75
N GLU A 9 9.38 -9.08 7.14
CA GLU A 9 9.89 -10.38 6.69
C GLU A 9 8.91 -11.53 7.04
N GLY A 10 8.75 -12.47 6.11
CA GLY A 10 8.06 -13.75 6.35
C GLY A 10 6.63 -13.91 5.81
N ARG A 11 6.07 -12.98 5.02
CA ARG A 11 4.76 -13.20 4.35
C ARG A 11 4.92 -13.71 2.91
N PRO A 12 4.16 -14.74 2.49
CA PRO A 12 4.13 -15.19 1.10
C PRO A 12 3.63 -14.06 0.19
N VAL A 13 4.30 -13.90 -0.96
CA VAL A 13 4.23 -12.76 -1.89
C VAL A 13 2.92 -12.72 -2.71
N ILE A 14 1.91 -13.50 -2.35
CA ILE A 14 0.74 -13.74 -3.22
C ILE A 14 -0.37 -12.69 -3.09
N ASP A 15 -0.28 -11.77 -2.14
CA ASP A 15 -1.21 -10.65 -2.01
C ASP A 15 -0.55 -9.56 -1.15
N ARG A 16 0.00 -8.49 -1.77
CA ARG A 16 0.63 -7.38 -1.02
C ARG A 16 -0.39 -6.42 -0.42
N MET A 17 -1.48 -6.97 0.10
CA MET A 17 -2.49 -6.25 0.86
C MET A 17 -1.96 -5.90 2.24
N VAL A 18 -1.61 -4.63 2.42
CA VAL A 18 -0.99 -4.15 3.66
C VAL A 18 -1.81 -3.03 4.28
N THR A 19 -1.65 -2.80 5.57
CA THR A 19 -2.32 -1.69 6.25
C THR A 19 -1.85 -0.32 5.71
N PRO A 20 -2.59 0.78 5.96
CA PRO A 20 -2.19 2.10 5.51
C PRO A 20 -0.79 2.52 5.96
N ASN A 21 -0.40 2.16 7.20
CA ASN A 21 0.92 2.47 7.75
C ASN A 21 2.02 1.65 7.07
N GLU A 22 1.78 0.36 6.85
CA GLU A 22 2.72 -0.51 6.13
C GLU A 22 2.88 -0.04 4.68
N ALA A 23 1.79 0.34 4.01
CA ALA A 23 1.84 0.86 2.65
C ALA A 23 2.65 2.16 2.56
N ALA A 24 2.38 3.10 3.46
CA ALA A 24 3.11 4.36 3.54
C ALA A 24 4.62 4.12 3.73
N LYS A 25 4.99 3.21 4.65
CA LYS A 25 6.38 2.84 4.91
C LYS A 25 7.03 2.16 3.70
N ALA A 26 6.35 1.20 3.07
CA ALA A 26 6.86 0.47 1.90
C ALA A 26 7.10 1.39 0.69
N LEU A 27 6.20 2.35 0.49
CA LEU A 27 6.25 3.31 -0.62
C LEU A 27 7.10 4.55 -0.30
N GLY A 28 7.58 4.71 0.93
CA GLY A 28 8.38 5.86 1.35
C GLY A 28 7.61 7.19 1.33
N VAL A 29 6.28 7.15 1.54
CA VAL A 29 5.41 8.33 1.54
C VAL A 29 4.67 8.48 2.87
N THR A 30 4.06 9.64 3.08
CA THR A 30 3.18 9.82 4.24
C THR A 30 1.84 9.12 4.02
N THR A 31 1.15 8.75 5.11
CA THR A 31 -0.23 8.24 5.06
C THR A 31 -1.20 9.25 4.43
N ARG A 32 -0.91 10.55 4.53
CA ARG A 32 -1.66 11.61 3.85
C ARG A 32 -1.48 11.54 2.33
N THR A 33 -0.25 11.36 1.85
CA THR A 33 0.04 11.13 0.42
C THR A 33 -0.67 9.89 -0.09
N LEU A 34 -0.64 8.80 0.68
CA LEU A 34 -1.35 7.55 0.34
C LEU A 34 -2.86 7.76 0.19
N ARG A 35 -3.49 8.54 1.08
CA ARG A 35 -4.91 8.92 0.94
C ARG A 35 -5.19 9.78 -0.28
N ASN A 36 -4.30 10.71 -0.62
CA ASN A 36 -4.44 11.53 -1.82
C ASN A 36 -4.37 10.65 -3.08
N TRP A 37 -3.46 9.67 -3.12
CA TRP A 37 -3.37 8.71 -4.20
C TRP A 37 -4.61 7.82 -4.30
N GLU A 38 -5.16 7.38 -3.17
CA GLU A 38 -6.42 6.65 -3.13
C GLU A 38 -7.57 7.48 -3.72
N ALA A 39 -7.72 8.73 -3.27
CA ALA A 39 -8.75 9.65 -3.75
C ALA A 39 -8.59 9.96 -5.25
N ALA A 40 -7.35 9.99 -5.74
CA ALA A 40 -7.01 10.17 -7.15
C ALA A 40 -7.08 8.86 -7.96
N GLY A 41 -7.41 7.72 -7.35
CA GLY A 41 -7.46 6.42 -8.03
C GLY A 41 -6.10 5.82 -8.41
N LYS A 42 -4.99 6.36 -7.90
CA LYS A 42 -3.61 5.92 -8.18
C LYS A 42 -3.18 4.68 -7.39
N ILE A 43 -3.96 4.27 -6.39
CA ILE A 43 -3.76 3.05 -5.61
C ILE A 43 -5.12 2.47 -5.23
N LYS A 44 -5.26 1.14 -5.27
CA LYS A 44 -6.46 0.43 -4.84
C LYS A 44 -6.41 0.10 -3.36
N ALA A 45 -7.56 0.26 -2.70
CA ALA A 45 -7.77 -0.17 -1.33
C ALA A 45 -9.02 -1.05 -1.23
N THR A 46 -8.96 -2.04 -0.36
CA THR A 46 -10.11 -2.89 -0.02
C THR A 46 -10.27 -2.99 1.50
N LYS A 47 -11.39 -3.56 1.96
CA LYS A 47 -11.61 -3.87 3.37
C LYS A 47 -11.33 -5.35 3.59
N ASN A 48 -10.55 -5.67 4.62
CA ASN A 48 -10.38 -7.06 5.04
C ASN A 48 -11.64 -7.59 5.76
N LYS A 49 -11.64 -8.88 6.10
CA LYS A 49 -12.74 -9.55 6.83
C LYS A 49 -13.11 -8.88 8.17
N LYS A 50 -12.19 -8.10 8.75
CA LYS A 50 -12.39 -7.34 10.01
C LYS A 50 -12.83 -5.89 9.76
N GLY A 51 -13.17 -5.52 8.52
CA GLY A 51 -13.61 -4.16 8.14
C GLY A 51 -12.48 -3.12 8.08
N ARG A 52 -11.21 -3.53 8.22
CA ARG A 52 -10.06 -2.61 8.18
C ARG A 52 -9.61 -2.39 6.74
N LYS A 53 -9.25 -1.15 6.41
CA LYS A 53 -8.70 -0.79 5.10
C LYS A 53 -7.31 -1.41 4.92
N ILE A 54 -7.08 -2.03 3.76
CA ILE A 54 -5.81 -2.58 3.30
C ILE A 54 -5.57 -2.09 1.86
N TYR A 55 -4.33 -1.75 1.53
CA TYR A 55 -3.90 -1.26 0.23
C TYR A 55 -3.17 -2.34 -0.55
N ASP A 56 -3.41 -2.38 -1.85
CA ASP A 56 -2.66 -3.19 -2.79
C ASP A 56 -1.43 -2.41 -3.27
N LEU A 57 -0.25 -2.83 -2.82
CA LEU A 57 1.01 -2.17 -3.20
C LEU A 57 1.36 -2.31 -4.68
N ASP A 58 0.91 -3.36 -5.35
CA ASP A 58 1.22 -3.59 -6.76
C ASP A 58 0.28 -2.79 -7.69
N SER A 59 -0.79 -2.22 -7.13
CA SER A 59 -1.73 -1.37 -7.88
C SER A 59 -1.29 0.08 -8.06
N VAL A 60 -0.15 0.48 -7.50
CA VAL A 60 0.31 1.88 -7.53
C VAL A 60 0.68 2.28 -8.96
N VAL A 61 0.00 3.29 -9.49
CA VAL A 61 0.31 3.89 -10.79
C VAL A 61 1.06 5.21 -10.58
N TYR A 62 2.22 5.34 -11.21
CA TYR A 62 2.98 6.58 -11.28
C TYR A 62 2.67 7.26 -12.62
N GLU A 63 2.40 8.56 -12.59
CA GLU A 63 2.41 9.39 -13.80
C GLU A 63 3.87 9.80 -14.05
N ASP A 64 4.35 9.60 -15.28
CA ASP A 64 5.72 9.95 -15.73
C ASP A 64 5.92 11.48 -15.79
#